data_AF-A0A7C3HT02-F1
#
_entry.id   AF-A0A7C3HT02-F1
#
_cell.length_a   1.000
_cell.length_b   1.000
_cell.length_c   1.000
_cell.angle_alpha   90.00
_cell.angle_beta   90.00
_cell.angle_gamma   90.00
#
_symmetry.space_group_name_H-M   'P 1'
#
loop_
_entity.id
_entity.type
_entity.pdbx_description
1 polymer ?
#
loop_
_entity_poly.entity_id
_entity_poly.type
_entity_poly.pdbx_seq_one_letter_code
_entity_poly.pdbx_strand_id
1 'polypeptide(L)'
;MIRYRNIVVLAILIGLLSSCGFRRKKYENPITKDTQQPDKVLFDKAIKDIERNRFEVARITLNTLINTYDTSEFMAKAKLAIADSWFREGGSHGLAQAEAEYKDFILFYPTLEEAAEAQEKVCMIHVRQMEKPDRDMKHALRAEDECRNLLVQFPNSKFAPRAQQLLREIQEVIAEGEFRVGSFYHTKGSNPAAANRLQALVDHYPLYSRADESLWKLGDAYSKMGPRFRQKSGEAYARIVKDYPLSAYADQAKQKLVALEMEVPEADPVAYARMKYELENRQKPGMMHHVWGIFRKSPDTTMAAKSGSPAMTSMRPTLPATVPTGEEGGAGVSAEVTVAPVSGPSALDTQPDARQRPPEQPATPAPKQEKKR
;
A
#
# COMPACT_ATOMS: atom_id res chain seq x y z
N MET A 1 -63.31 53.88 -31.84
CA MET A 1 -63.17 52.40 -31.73
C MET A 1 -61.81 51.90 -31.23
N ILE A 2 -60.79 52.74 -30.97
CA ILE A 2 -59.45 52.27 -30.56
C ILE A 2 -59.30 52.12 -29.03
N ARG A 3 -60.08 52.86 -28.22
CA ARG A 3 -59.97 52.81 -26.74
C ARG A 3 -60.55 51.55 -26.09
N TYR A 4 -61.57 50.92 -26.68
CA TYR A 4 -62.19 49.71 -26.12
C TYR A 4 -61.33 48.45 -26.34
N ARG A 5 -60.56 48.40 -27.44
CA ARG A 5 -59.69 47.27 -27.76
C ARG A 5 -58.54 47.12 -26.78
N ASN A 6 -58.00 48.23 -26.28
CA ASN A 6 -56.89 48.20 -25.32
C ASN A 6 -57.36 47.85 -23.89
N ILE A 7 -58.61 48.18 -23.53
CA ILE A 7 -59.19 47.81 -22.22
C ILE A 7 -59.47 46.30 -22.17
N VAL A 8 -59.95 45.71 -23.26
CA VAL A 8 -60.21 44.26 -23.36
C VAL A 8 -58.90 43.45 -23.33
N VAL A 9 -57.84 43.92 -23.99
CA VAL A 9 -56.52 43.26 -23.95
C VAL A 9 -55.89 43.33 -22.55
N LEU A 10 -56.03 44.45 -21.84
CA LEU A 10 -55.53 44.58 -20.46
C LEU A 10 -56.29 43.67 -19.48
N ALA A 11 -57.60 43.52 -19.64
CA ALA A 11 -58.42 42.62 -18.82
C ALA A 11 -58.06 41.14 -19.02
N ILE A 12 -57.73 40.73 -20.25
CA ILE A 12 -57.27 39.36 -20.56
C ILE A 12 -55.88 39.09 -19.96
N LEU A 13 -55.00 40.10 -19.94
CA LEU A 13 -53.66 39.98 -19.37
C LEU A 13 -53.66 39.88 -17.83
N ILE A 14 -54.61 40.55 -17.16
CA ILE A 14 -54.80 40.44 -15.70
C ILE A 14 -55.43 39.09 -15.32
N GLY A 15 -56.32 38.55 -16.18
CA GLY A 15 -56.90 37.21 -16.01
C GLY A 15 -55.86 36.08 -16.12
N LEU A 16 -54.85 36.24 -16.98
CA LEU A 16 -53.74 35.28 -17.14
C LEU A 16 -52.74 35.30 -15.97
N LEU A 17 -52.62 36.42 -15.24
CA LEU A 17 -51.72 36.55 -14.09
C LEU A 17 -52.31 36.03 -12.76
N SER A 18 -53.63 35.81 -12.67
CA SER A 18 -54.27 35.18 -11.49
C SER A 18 -54.26 33.65 -11.48
N SER A 19 -53.67 33.00 -12.50
CA SER A 19 -53.53 31.53 -12.52
C SER A 19 -52.30 31.00 -11.77
N CYS A 20 -51.50 31.86 -11.16
CA CYS A 20 -50.39 31.47 -10.28
C CYS A 20 -50.76 31.65 -8.79
N GLY A 21 -51.92 31.12 -8.41
CA GLY A 21 -52.35 30.98 -7.02
C GLY A 21 -52.09 29.57 -6.53
N PHE A 22 -51.05 29.39 -5.71
CA PHE A 22 -50.72 28.19 -4.95
C PHE A 22 -51.96 27.51 -4.33
N ARG A 23 -52.42 26.40 -4.93
CA ARG A 23 -53.11 25.35 -4.17
C ARG A 23 -52.06 24.37 -3.66
N ARG A 24 -51.53 24.61 -2.46
CA ARG A 24 -50.88 23.54 -1.69
C ARG A 24 -51.96 22.50 -1.39
N LYS A 25 -51.98 21.40 -2.15
CA LYS A 25 -52.71 20.21 -1.71
C LYS A 25 -52.14 19.81 -0.35
N LYS A 26 -53.01 19.57 0.62
CA LYS A 26 -52.64 18.83 1.85
C LYS A 26 -51.97 17.54 1.40
N TYR A 27 -50.82 17.24 1.99
CA TYR A 27 -50.15 15.97 1.85
C TYR A 27 -51.04 14.90 2.49
N GLU A 28 -51.92 14.30 1.70
CA GLU A 28 -52.57 13.05 2.07
C GLU A 28 -51.49 11.98 2.01
N ASN A 29 -51.07 11.49 3.17
CA ASN A 29 -50.34 10.23 3.27
C ASN A 29 -51.28 9.12 2.78
N PRO A 30 -51.09 8.60 1.56
CA PRO A 30 -51.78 7.38 1.20
C PRO A 30 -50.92 6.29 1.83
N ILE A 31 -51.25 5.89 3.06
CA ILE A 31 -51.02 4.48 3.43
C ILE A 31 -52.00 3.69 2.55
N THR A 32 -51.71 3.64 1.25
CA THR A 32 -52.36 2.78 0.29
C THR A 32 -51.93 1.37 0.63
N LYS A 33 -52.95 0.50 0.64
CA LYS A 33 -52.95 -0.89 1.10
C LYS A 33 -52.16 -1.86 0.19
N ASP A 34 -51.00 -1.43 -0.29
CA ASP A 34 -49.97 -2.24 -0.96
C ASP A 34 -48.60 -1.91 -0.35
N THR A 35 -48.53 -1.91 0.98
CA THR A 35 -47.46 -1.21 1.69
C THR A 35 -46.17 -2.04 1.64
N GLN A 36 -45.39 -1.86 0.58
CA GLN A 36 -43.97 -2.17 0.58
C GLN A 36 -43.38 -1.61 1.87
N GLN A 37 -42.59 -2.42 2.60
CA GLN A 37 -41.97 -1.95 3.84
C GLN A 37 -41.24 -0.63 3.55
N PRO A 38 -41.49 0.45 4.32
CA PRO A 38 -41.04 1.80 3.97
C PRO A 38 -39.51 1.91 3.93
N ASP A 39 -38.80 1.09 4.70
CA ASP A 39 -37.36 0.91 4.65
C ASP A 39 -36.87 0.36 3.30
N LYS A 40 -37.54 -0.67 2.74
CA LYS A 40 -37.25 -1.20 1.41
C LYS A 40 -37.43 -0.12 0.33
N VAL A 41 -38.49 0.68 0.43
CA VAL A 41 -38.74 1.79 -0.53
C VAL A 41 -37.61 2.82 -0.48
N LEU A 42 -37.12 3.17 0.71
CA LEU A 42 -35.97 4.06 0.87
C LEU A 42 -34.69 3.44 0.30
N PHE A 43 -34.44 2.15 0.58
CA PHE A 43 -33.27 1.44 0.06
C PHE A 43 -33.29 1.38 -1.47
N ASP A 44 -34.37 0.89 -2.07
CA ASP A 44 -34.52 0.76 -3.53
C ASP A 44 -34.42 2.13 -4.23
N LYS A 45 -34.96 3.18 -3.60
CA LYS A 45 -34.81 4.55 -4.10
C LYS A 45 -33.34 4.99 -4.07
N ALA A 46 -32.64 4.76 -2.96
CA ALA A 46 -31.23 5.13 -2.85
C ALA A 46 -30.35 4.38 -3.85
N ILE A 47 -30.58 3.08 -4.06
CA ILE A 47 -29.85 2.29 -5.07
C ILE A 47 -30.06 2.87 -6.48
N LYS A 48 -31.30 3.22 -6.86
CA LYS A 48 -31.59 3.91 -8.13
C LYS A 48 -30.88 5.25 -8.25
N ASP A 49 -30.68 5.96 -7.13
CA ASP A 49 -29.93 7.21 -7.11
C ASP A 49 -28.42 6.98 -7.27
N ILE A 50 -27.85 5.93 -6.68
CA ILE A 50 -26.45 5.51 -6.91
C ILE A 50 -26.22 5.15 -8.38
N GLU A 51 -27.13 4.38 -8.98
CA GLU A 51 -27.05 4.00 -10.40
C GLU A 51 -27.10 5.22 -11.35
N ARG A 52 -27.74 6.30 -10.91
CA ARG A 52 -27.83 7.57 -11.64
C ARG A 52 -26.70 8.55 -11.28
N ASN A 53 -25.67 8.10 -10.58
CA ASN A 53 -24.55 8.92 -10.07
C ASN A 53 -24.98 10.06 -9.13
N ARG A 54 -26.17 9.97 -8.51
CA ARG A 54 -26.66 10.92 -7.50
C ARG A 54 -26.24 10.47 -6.10
N PHE A 55 -24.92 10.36 -5.90
CA PHE A 55 -24.35 9.76 -4.69
C PHE A 55 -24.75 10.49 -3.41
N GLU A 56 -24.75 11.83 -3.41
CA GLU A 56 -25.14 12.63 -2.24
C GLU A 56 -26.59 12.37 -1.83
N VAL A 57 -27.53 12.41 -2.78
CA VAL A 57 -28.96 12.15 -2.54
C VAL A 57 -29.18 10.72 -2.05
N ALA A 58 -28.45 9.76 -2.63
CA ALA A 58 -28.49 8.37 -2.19
C ALA A 58 -28.02 8.22 -0.74
N ARG A 59 -26.87 8.80 -0.37
CA ARG A 59 -26.34 8.76 1.00
C ARG A 59 -27.28 9.40 2.01
N ILE A 60 -27.90 10.53 1.68
CA ILE A 60 -28.92 11.16 2.55
C ILE A 60 -30.09 10.21 2.76
N THR A 61 -30.56 9.55 1.70
CA THR A 61 -31.67 8.59 1.77
C THR A 61 -31.31 7.35 2.58
N LEU A 62 -30.08 6.81 2.41
CA LEU A 62 -29.58 5.66 3.18
C LEU A 62 -29.37 6.00 4.65
N ASN A 63 -28.82 7.18 4.97
CA ASN A 63 -28.71 7.66 6.34
C ASN A 63 -30.09 7.87 6.98
N THR A 64 -31.07 8.34 6.20
CA THR A 64 -32.45 8.41 6.67
C THR A 64 -32.97 7.02 7.04
N LEU A 65 -32.75 6.00 6.19
CA LEU A 65 -33.12 4.62 6.50
C LEU A 65 -32.46 4.14 7.81
N ILE A 66 -31.15 4.31 7.94
CA ILE A 66 -30.39 3.86 9.13
C ILE A 66 -30.88 4.55 10.41
N ASN A 67 -31.16 5.85 10.36
CA ASN A 67 -31.58 6.63 11.52
C ASN A 67 -33.05 6.44 11.91
N THR A 68 -33.90 6.05 10.95
CA THR A 68 -35.35 5.90 11.18
C THR A 68 -35.77 4.46 11.47
N TYR A 69 -35.03 3.47 10.94
CA TYR A 69 -35.34 2.05 11.06
C TYR A 69 -34.12 1.28 11.60
N ASP A 70 -33.93 1.33 12.91
CA ASP A 70 -32.81 0.71 13.64
C ASP A 70 -32.81 -0.83 13.61
N THR A 71 -33.97 -1.43 13.35
CA THR A 71 -34.21 -2.87 13.30
C THR A 71 -34.42 -3.40 11.88
N SER A 72 -34.18 -2.57 10.85
CA SER A 72 -34.35 -2.97 9.46
C SER A 72 -33.35 -4.04 9.03
N GLU A 73 -33.85 -5.04 8.33
CA GLU A 73 -33.08 -6.07 7.63
C GLU A 73 -32.17 -5.50 6.52
N PHE A 74 -32.43 -4.28 6.06
CA PHE A 74 -31.62 -3.59 5.06
C PHE A 74 -30.47 -2.78 5.68
N MET A 75 -30.30 -2.73 7.00
CA MET A 75 -29.31 -1.85 7.62
C MET A 75 -27.87 -2.16 7.18
N ALA A 76 -27.47 -3.43 7.21
CA ALA A 76 -26.15 -3.83 6.76
C ALA A 76 -25.93 -3.47 5.28
N LYS A 77 -26.91 -3.77 4.42
CA LYS A 77 -26.87 -3.43 2.99
C LYS A 77 -26.83 -1.92 2.75
N ALA A 78 -27.53 -1.13 3.57
CA ALA A 78 -27.53 0.32 3.49
C ALA A 78 -26.15 0.90 3.85
N LYS A 79 -25.51 0.41 4.93
CA LYS A 79 -24.13 0.79 5.29
C LYS A 79 -23.14 0.48 4.16
N LEU A 80 -23.21 -0.74 3.62
CA LEU A 80 -22.35 -1.13 2.49
C LEU A 80 -22.60 -0.25 1.25
N ALA A 81 -23.87 0.06 0.94
CA ALA A 81 -24.23 0.93 -0.17
C ALA A 81 -23.72 2.37 0.01
N ILE A 82 -23.64 2.88 1.24
CA ILE A 82 -22.99 4.18 1.53
C ILE A 82 -21.50 4.10 1.16
N ALA A 83 -20.78 3.07 1.61
CA ALA A 83 -19.37 2.88 1.29
C ALA A 83 -19.13 2.74 -0.23
N ASP A 84 -19.97 1.95 -0.91
CA ASP A 84 -19.95 1.80 -2.37
C ASP A 84 -20.21 3.13 -3.09
N SER A 85 -21.12 3.96 -2.59
CA SER A 85 -21.41 5.27 -3.20
C SER A 85 -20.18 6.18 -3.18
N TRP A 86 -19.44 6.22 -2.07
CA TRP A 86 -18.19 6.97 -1.95
C TRP A 86 -17.09 6.39 -2.84
N PHE A 87 -16.99 5.07 -2.92
CA PHE A 87 -16.02 4.39 -3.76
C PHE A 87 -16.25 4.62 -5.26
N ARG A 88 -17.52 4.71 -5.68
CA ARG A 88 -17.94 5.00 -7.06
C ARG A 88 -17.81 6.48 -7.40
N GLU A 89 -18.10 7.39 -6.47
CA GLU A 89 -17.84 8.82 -6.62
C GLU A 89 -16.35 9.07 -6.86
N GLY A 90 -15.50 8.31 -6.18
CA GLY A 90 -14.06 8.35 -6.36
C GLY A 90 -13.46 9.68 -5.90
N GLY A 91 -12.35 10.08 -6.53
CA GLY A 91 -11.54 11.20 -6.05
C GLY A 91 -10.86 10.90 -4.71
N SER A 92 -9.91 11.75 -4.31
CA SER A 92 -9.16 11.51 -3.06
C SER A 92 -10.08 11.59 -1.83
N HIS A 93 -11.01 12.55 -1.81
CA HIS A 93 -11.98 12.68 -0.72
C HIS A 93 -12.96 11.50 -0.65
N GLY A 94 -13.59 11.15 -1.77
CA GLY A 94 -14.55 10.04 -1.79
C GLY A 94 -13.88 8.70 -1.47
N LEU A 95 -12.66 8.45 -1.94
CA LEU A 95 -11.91 7.24 -1.56
C LEU A 95 -11.54 7.21 -0.08
N ALA A 96 -11.21 8.34 0.54
CA ALA A 96 -10.93 8.41 1.98
C ALA A 96 -12.20 8.18 2.82
N GLN A 97 -13.34 8.73 2.41
CA GLN A 97 -14.63 8.45 3.05
C GLN A 97 -15.04 6.99 2.87
N ALA A 98 -14.84 6.42 1.67
CA ALA A 98 -15.11 5.02 1.40
C ALA A 98 -14.28 4.10 2.30
N GLU A 99 -12.99 4.40 2.51
CA GLU A 99 -12.12 3.62 3.39
C GLU A 99 -12.69 3.56 4.82
N ALA A 100 -13.13 4.69 5.36
CA ALA A 100 -13.74 4.76 6.69
C ALA A 100 -15.04 3.95 6.75
N GLU A 101 -15.95 4.14 5.79
CA GLU A 101 -17.26 3.46 5.77
C GLU A 101 -17.13 1.93 5.58
N TYR A 102 -16.17 1.45 4.78
CA TYR A 102 -15.90 0.02 4.67
C TYR A 102 -15.31 -0.56 5.96
N LYS A 103 -14.37 0.16 6.60
CA LYS A 103 -13.80 -0.27 7.89
C LYS A 103 -14.87 -0.31 8.98
N ASP A 104 -15.77 0.66 8.99
CA ASP A 104 -16.93 0.66 9.88
C ASP A 104 -17.85 -0.53 9.59
N PHE A 105 -18.13 -0.83 8.32
CA PHE A 105 -18.93 -2.00 7.95
C PHE A 105 -18.32 -3.31 8.47
N ILE A 106 -17.00 -3.50 8.31
CA ILE A 106 -16.28 -4.68 8.81
C ILE A 106 -16.37 -4.75 10.34
N LEU A 107 -16.25 -3.61 11.03
CA LEU A 107 -16.33 -3.53 12.48
C LEU A 107 -17.73 -3.92 13.00
N PHE A 108 -18.78 -3.41 12.36
CA PHE A 108 -20.16 -3.64 12.79
C PHE A 108 -20.71 -5.00 12.34
N TYR A 109 -20.24 -5.55 11.21
CA TYR A 109 -20.77 -6.77 10.61
C TYR A 109 -19.68 -7.78 10.20
N PRO A 110 -18.79 -8.19 11.11
CA PRO A 110 -17.62 -9.02 10.77
C PRO A 110 -17.97 -10.43 10.28
N THR A 111 -19.16 -10.94 10.60
CA THR A 111 -19.60 -12.31 10.24
C THR A 111 -20.29 -12.40 8.89
N LEU A 112 -20.60 -11.26 8.26
CA LEU A 112 -21.24 -11.24 6.94
C LEU A 112 -20.22 -11.58 5.85
N GLU A 113 -20.66 -12.26 4.80
CA GLU A 113 -19.78 -12.59 3.65
C GLU A 113 -19.27 -11.31 2.98
N GLU A 114 -20.09 -10.26 2.99
CA GLU A 114 -19.78 -8.94 2.46
C GLU A 114 -18.63 -8.25 3.22
N ALA A 115 -18.25 -8.68 4.43
CA ALA A 115 -17.11 -8.11 5.14
C ALA A 115 -15.80 -8.38 4.39
N ALA A 116 -15.67 -9.56 3.77
CA ALA A 116 -14.53 -9.87 2.91
C ALA A 116 -14.51 -9.02 1.64
N GLU A 117 -15.68 -8.66 1.10
CA GLU A 117 -15.78 -7.72 -0.03
C GLU A 117 -15.37 -6.30 0.40
N ALA A 118 -15.84 -5.84 1.56
CA ALA A 118 -15.48 -4.54 2.08
C ALA A 118 -13.95 -4.42 2.28
N GLN A 119 -13.31 -5.45 2.82
CA GLN A 119 -11.84 -5.47 2.97
C GLN A 119 -11.12 -5.49 1.61
N GLU A 120 -11.68 -6.16 0.60
CA GLU A 120 -11.15 -6.13 -0.78
C GLU A 120 -11.20 -4.70 -1.34
N LYS A 121 -12.34 -4.01 -1.13
CA LYS A 121 -12.51 -2.62 -1.55
C LYS A 121 -11.53 -1.69 -0.85
N VAL A 122 -11.26 -1.89 0.45
CA VAL A 122 -10.24 -1.14 1.20
C VAL A 122 -8.85 -1.32 0.57
N CYS A 123 -8.43 -2.54 0.25
CA CYS A 123 -7.17 -2.74 -0.48
C CYS A 123 -7.19 -2.01 -1.84
N MET A 124 -8.28 -2.16 -2.60
CA MET A 124 -8.43 -1.55 -3.92
C MET A 124 -8.39 -0.02 -3.88
N ILE A 125 -8.88 0.62 -2.81
CA ILE A 125 -8.79 2.07 -2.60
C ILE A 125 -7.33 2.54 -2.63
N HIS A 126 -6.44 1.81 -1.96
CA HIS A 126 -5.02 2.15 -1.92
C HIS A 126 -4.30 1.75 -3.21
N VAL A 127 -4.66 0.63 -3.84
CA VAL A 127 -4.15 0.25 -5.17
C VAL A 127 -4.45 1.33 -6.22
N ARG A 128 -5.66 1.91 -6.21
CA ARG A 128 -6.05 2.99 -7.12
C ARG A 128 -5.27 4.29 -6.90
N GLN A 129 -4.83 4.53 -5.67
CA GLN A 129 -4.07 5.72 -5.28
C GLN A 129 -2.55 5.49 -5.35
N MET A 130 -2.12 4.26 -5.60
CA MET A 130 -0.72 3.91 -5.72
C MET A 130 -0.08 4.66 -6.88
N GLU A 131 1.04 5.29 -6.59
CA GLU A 131 1.83 6.01 -7.56
C GLU A 131 2.91 5.10 -8.18
N LYS A 132 3.69 5.66 -9.11
CA LYS A 132 4.83 4.96 -9.71
C LYS A 132 5.93 4.70 -8.67
N PRO A 133 6.82 3.71 -8.90
CA PRO A 133 7.89 3.35 -7.97
C PRO A 133 8.87 4.48 -7.62
N ASP A 134 8.95 5.53 -8.45
CA ASP A 134 9.78 6.73 -8.25
C ASP A 134 9.13 7.81 -7.37
N ARG A 135 7.89 7.61 -6.92
CA ARG A 135 7.10 8.58 -6.14
C ARG A 135 6.83 8.08 -4.71
N ASP A 136 5.98 8.79 -3.97
CA ASP A 136 5.67 8.45 -2.57
C ASP A 136 5.00 7.06 -2.47
N MET A 137 5.55 6.23 -1.60
CA MET A 137 5.17 4.83 -1.43
C MET A 137 4.08 4.63 -0.38
N LYS A 138 3.59 5.70 0.27
CA LYS A 138 2.60 5.63 1.35
C LYS A 138 1.36 4.80 0.97
N HIS A 139 0.81 5.01 -0.22
CA HIS A 139 -0.35 4.24 -0.68
C HIS A 139 0.02 2.79 -1.06
N ALA A 140 1.24 2.54 -1.54
CA ALA A 140 1.69 1.18 -1.82
C ALA A 140 1.83 0.35 -0.53
N LEU A 141 2.47 0.92 0.51
CA LEU A 141 2.62 0.27 1.82
C LEU A 141 1.25 0.00 2.47
N ARG A 142 0.34 0.97 2.43
CA ARG A 142 -1.04 0.75 2.92
C ARG A 142 -1.79 -0.29 2.11
N ALA A 143 -1.64 -0.31 0.79
CA ALA A 143 -2.25 -1.33 -0.05
C ALA A 143 -1.73 -2.73 0.33
N GLU A 144 -0.43 -2.86 0.58
CA GLU A 144 0.20 -4.11 1.02
C GLU A 144 -0.42 -4.60 2.34
N ASP A 145 -0.50 -3.72 3.34
CA ASP A 145 -1.07 -4.04 4.65
C ASP A 145 -2.55 -4.44 4.55
N GLU A 146 -3.36 -3.69 3.80
CA GLU A 146 -4.80 -3.96 3.69
C GLU A 146 -5.12 -5.22 2.87
N CYS A 147 -4.34 -5.50 1.82
CA CYS A 147 -4.48 -6.77 1.08
C CYS A 147 -4.02 -7.96 1.94
N ARG A 148 -2.99 -7.80 2.77
CA ARG A 148 -2.59 -8.83 3.74
C ARG A 148 -3.65 -9.06 4.80
N ASN A 149 -4.26 -7.99 5.33
CA ASN A 149 -5.36 -8.09 6.27
C ASN A 149 -6.51 -8.92 5.71
N LEU A 150 -6.84 -8.78 4.41
CA LEU A 150 -7.83 -9.63 3.75
C LEU A 150 -7.45 -11.12 3.83
N LEU A 151 -6.21 -11.46 3.49
CA LEU A 151 -5.76 -12.85 3.48
C LEU A 151 -5.69 -13.47 4.87
N VAL A 152 -5.40 -12.66 5.89
CA VAL A 152 -5.33 -13.10 7.30
C VAL A 152 -6.73 -13.26 7.88
N GLN A 153 -7.61 -12.26 7.70
CA GLN A 153 -8.95 -12.26 8.28
C GLN A 153 -9.93 -13.15 7.50
N PHE A 154 -9.79 -13.23 6.19
CA PHE A 154 -10.71 -13.92 5.28
C PHE A 154 -9.98 -14.88 4.31
N PRO A 155 -9.23 -15.89 4.81
CA PRO A 155 -8.38 -16.75 3.99
C PRO A 155 -9.16 -17.58 2.95
N ASN A 156 -10.40 -17.96 3.26
CA ASN A 156 -11.24 -18.78 2.40
C ASN A 156 -12.24 -17.97 1.55
N SER A 157 -12.09 -16.64 1.50
CA SER A 157 -12.98 -15.79 0.73
C SER A 157 -12.79 -15.97 -0.78
N LYS A 158 -13.86 -15.73 -1.56
CA LYS A 158 -13.78 -15.67 -3.03
C LYS A 158 -12.79 -14.61 -3.56
N PHE A 159 -12.45 -13.64 -2.72
CA PHE A 159 -11.53 -12.54 -3.04
C PHE A 159 -10.07 -12.89 -2.76
N ALA A 160 -9.78 -13.94 -1.97
CA ALA A 160 -8.42 -14.29 -1.57
C ALA A 160 -7.46 -14.53 -2.77
N PRO A 161 -7.84 -15.27 -3.83
CA PRO A 161 -6.95 -15.46 -4.99
C PRO A 161 -6.60 -14.14 -5.70
N ARG A 162 -7.58 -13.23 -5.82
CA ARG A 162 -7.36 -11.91 -6.41
C ARG A 162 -6.47 -11.05 -5.51
N ALA A 163 -6.71 -11.06 -4.20
CA ALA A 163 -5.91 -10.32 -3.24
C ALA A 163 -4.45 -10.81 -3.20
N GLN A 164 -4.20 -12.12 -3.34
CA GLN A 164 -2.85 -12.67 -3.47
C GLN A 164 -2.14 -12.15 -4.73
N GLN A 165 -2.83 -12.07 -5.87
CA GLN A 165 -2.27 -11.51 -7.09
C GLN A 165 -2.00 -10.01 -6.98
N LEU A 166 -2.94 -9.25 -6.40
CA LEU A 166 -2.75 -7.82 -6.13
C LEU A 166 -1.58 -7.59 -5.19
N LEU A 167 -1.41 -8.44 -4.17
CA LEU A 167 -0.31 -8.34 -3.23
C LEU A 167 1.05 -8.55 -3.92
N ARG A 168 1.18 -9.53 -4.83
CA ARG A 168 2.38 -9.69 -5.67
C ARG A 168 2.65 -8.45 -6.53
N GLU A 169 1.59 -7.86 -7.10
CA GLU A 169 1.70 -6.64 -7.92
C GLU A 169 2.10 -5.41 -7.11
N ILE A 170 1.57 -5.23 -5.91
CA ILE A 170 1.95 -4.15 -4.99
C ILE A 170 3.41 -4.33 -4.57
N GLN A 171 3.82 -5.54 -4.21
CA GLN A 171 5.19 -5.86 -3.81
C GLN A 171 6.20 -5.64 -4.94
N GLU A 172 5.82 -5.93 -6.18
CA GLU A 172 6.63 -5.60 -7.37
C GLU A 172 6.91 -4.09 -7.45
N VAL A 173 5.89 -3.24 -7.24
CA VAL A 173 6.04 -1.77 -7.26
C VAL A 173 6.93 -1.30 -6.13
N ILE A 174 6.75 -1.86 -4.93
CA ILE A 174 7.56 -1.50 -3.76
C ILE A 174 9.03 -1.88 -4.00
N ALA A 175 9.26 -3.11 -4.44
CA ALA A 175 10.59 -3.63 -4.73
C ALA A 175 11.28 -2.85 -5.87
N GLU A 176 10.57 -2.49 -6.95
CA GLU A 176 11.16 -1.68 -8.03
C GLU A 176 11.61 -0.30 -7.52
N GLY A 177 10.91 0.31 -6.57
CA GLY A 177 11.33 1.56 -5.92
C GLY A 177 12.65 1.41 -5.17
N GLU A 178 12.74 0.42 -4.29
CA GLU A 178 13.96 0.12 -3.52
C GLU A 178 15.12 -0.33 -4.43
N PHE A 179 14.81 -1.08 -5.50
CA PHE A 179 15.80 -1.49 -6.50
C PHE A 179 16.40 -0.28 -7.21
N ARG A 180 15.59 0.70 -7.63
CA ARG A 180 16.09 1.92 -8.28
C ARG A 180 17.03 2.68 -7.35
N VAL A 181 16.68 2.81 -6.07
CA VAL A 181 17.52 3.47 -5.06
C VAL A 181 18.81 2.69 -4.83
N GLY A 182 18.72 1.37 -4.64
CA GLY A 182 19.89 0.49 -4.46
C GLY A 182 20.82 0.50 -5.66
N SER A 183 20.27 0.39 -6.87
CA SER A 183 21.04 0.47 -8.12
C SER A 183 21.65 1.85 -8.34
N PHE A 184 20.97 2.93 -7.95
CA PHE A 184 21.55 4.27 -8.01
C PHE A 184 22.79 4.40 -7.11
N TYR A 185 22.71 3.92 -5.87
CA TYR A 185 23.88 3.91 -4.97
C TYR A 185 25.00 2.99 -5.48
N HIS A 186 24.66 1.86 -6.09
CA HIS A 186 25.62 0.95 -6.70
C HIS A 186 26.39 1.63 -7.84
N THR A 187 25.69 2.27 -8.78
CA THR A 187 26.31 3.02 -9.87
C THR A 187 27.15 4.20 -9.37
N LYS A 188 26.72 4.87 -8.29
CA LYS A 188 27.49 5.95 -7.64
C LYS A 188 28.75 5.47 -6.91
N GLY A 189 28.88 4.16 -6.68
CA GLY A 189 29.99 3.57 -5.91
C GLY A 189 29.80 3.61 -4.38
N SER A 190 28.62 3.97 -3.89
CA SER A 190 28.29 3.91 -2.47
C SER A 190 27.86 2.50 -2.08
N ASN A 191 28.83 1.58 -2.06
CA ASN A 191 28.57 0.15 -1.88
C ASN A 191 27.85 -0.21 -0.56
N PRO A 192 28.16 0.40 0.62
CA PRO A 192 27.43 0.10 1.85
C PRO A 192 25.94 0.45 1.79
N ALA A 193 25.61 1.60 1.17
CA ALA A 193 24.22 2.03 1.03
C ALA A 193 23.47 1.18 0.01
N ALA A 194 24.13 0.85 -1.12
CA ALA A 194 23.60 -0.06 -2.12
C ALA A 194 23.31 -1.43 -1.53
N ALA A 195 24.28 -2.00 -0.80
CA ALA A 195 24.14 -3.30 -0.15
C ALA A 195 22.98 -3.30 0.86
N ASN A 196 22.83 -2.26 1.69
CA ASN A 196 21.72 -2.20 2.64
C ASN A 196 20.34 -2.23 1.95
N ARG A 197 20.18 -1.43 0.89
CA ARG A 197 18.92 -1.33 0.13
C ARG A 197 18.59 -2.62 -0.62
N LEU A 198 19.58 -3.16 -1.34
CA LEU A 198 19.41 -4.37 -2.13
C LEU A 198 19.23 -5.61 -1.24
N GLN A 199 19.92 -5.70 -0.10
CA GLN A 199 19.75 -6.79 0.87
C GLN A 199 18.32 -6.78 1.43
N ALA A 200 17.84 -5.63 1.90
CA ALA A 200 16.47 -5.50 2.39
C ALA A 200 15.44 -5.95 1.35
N LEU A 201 15.64 -5.54 0.09
CA LEU A 201 14.77 -5.90 -1.02
C LEU A 201 14.74 -7.41 -1.27
N VAL A 202 15.90 -8.07 -1.41
CA VAL A 202 15.95 -9.50 -1.78
C VAL A 202 15.49 -10.41 -0.64
N ASP A 203 15.64 -9.97 0.61
CA ASP A 203 15.17 -10.71 1.77
C ASP A 203 13.65 -10.63 1.94
N HIS A 204 13.05 -9.47 1.65
CA HIS A 204 11.60 -9.28 1.83
C HIS A 204 10.79 -9.65 0.58
N TYR A 205 11.33 -9.44 -0.62
CA TYR A 205 10.61 -9.62 -1.89
C TYR A 205 11.31 -10.62 -2.83
N PRO A 206 11.39 -11.91 -2.49
CA PRO A 206 12.01 -12.94 -3.33
C PRO A 206 11.20 -13.31 -4.60
N LEU A 207 10.02 -12.74 -4.78
CA LEU A 207 9.21 -12.88 -6.00
C LEU A 207 9.36 -11.69 -6.96
N TYR A 208 10.13 -10.68 -6.57
CA TYR A 208 10.35 -9.50 -7.39
C TYR A 208 11.00 -9.87 -8.74
N SER A 209 10.50 -9.27 -9.83
CA SER A 209 10.89 -9.67 -11.20
C SER A 209 12.38 -9.51 -11.51
N ARG A 210 13.07 -8.60 -10.81
CA ARG A 210 14.52 -8.34 -10.94
C ARG A 210 15.28 -8.68 -9.66
N ALA A 211 14.79 -9.65 -8.89
CA ALA A 211 15.47 -10.11 -7.68
C ALA A 211 16.86 -10.70 -7.99
N ASP A 212 17.02 -11.34 -9.14
CA ASP A 212 18.30 -11.85 -9.65
C ASP A 212 19.32 -10.73 -9.94
N GLU A 213 18.91 -9.67 -10.63
CA GLU A 213 19.75 -8.48 -10.85
C GLU A 213 20.08 -7.76 -9.53
N SER A 214 19.12 -7.73 -8.60
CA SER A 214 19.30 -7.15 -7.27
C SER A 214 20.37 -7.91 -6.49
N LEU A 215 20.31 -9.25 -6.49
CA LEU A 215 21.32 -10.13 -5.89
C LEU A 215 22.69 -9.98 -6.57
N TRP A 216 22.72 -9.83 -7.91
CA TRP A 216 23.96 -9.62 -8.64
C TRP A 216 24.67 -8.34 -8.22
N LYS A 217 23.93 -7.22 -8.18
CA LYS A 217 24.44 -5.92 -7.72
C LYS A 217 24.82 -5.95 -6.24
N LEU A 218 24.08 -6.68 -5.41
CA LEU A 218 24.38 -6.87 -3.99
C LEU A 218 25.70 -7.62 -3.78
N GLY A 219 25.89 -8.73 -4.50
CA GLY A 219 27.13 -9.49 -4.49
C GLY A 219 28.33 -8.63 -4.91
N ASP A 220 28.17 -7.84 -5.98
CA ASP A 220 29.21 -6.93 -6.47
C ASP A 220 29.50 -5.78 -5.49
N ALA A 221 28.46 -5.21 -4.86
CA ALA A 221 28.62 -4.20 -3.83
C ALA A 221 29.43 -4.73 -2.64
N TYR A 222 29.11 -5.94 -2.14
CA TYR A 222 29.86 -6.57 -1.05
C TYR A 222 31.30 -6.88 -1.45
N SER A 223 31.54 -7.37 -2.66
CA SER A 223 32.90 -7.59 -3.19
C SER A 223 33.74 -6.31 -3.16
N LYS A 224 33.16 -5.15 -3.51
CA LYS A 224 33.84 -3.85 -3.50
C LYS A 224 34.03 -3.26 -2.10
N MET A 225 33.35 -3.76 -1.07
CA MET A 225 33.52 -3.32 0.32
C MET A 225 34.73 -3.97 1.01
N GLY A 226 35.37 -4.96 0.37
CA GLY A 226 36.61 -5.58 0.81
C GLY A 226 36.46 -6.96 1.45
N PRO A 227 37.57 -7.58 1.87
CA PRO A 227 37.63 -9.01 2.24
C PRO A 227 36.69 -9.41 3.40
N ARG A 228 36.40 -8.49 4.33
CA ARG A 228 35.45 -8.72 5.44
C ARG A 228 34.04 -9.09 4.96
N PHE A 229 33.67 -8.69 3.75
CA PHE A 229 32.36 -8.95 3.16
C PHE A 229 32.39 -10.08 2.12
N ARG A 230 33.52 -10.80 1.99
CA ARG A 230 33.68 -11.93 1.04
C ARG A 230 32.56 -12.96 1.19
N GLN A 231 32.25 -13.34 2.44
CA GLN A 231 31.19 -14.31 2.72
C GLN A 231 29.82 -13.81 2.25
N LYS A 232 29.42 -12.58 2.62
CA LYS A 232 28.14 -11.99 2.19
C LYS A 232 28.04 -11.84 0.68
N SER A 233 29.15 -11.53 0.01
CA SER A 233 29.22 -11.48 -1.45
C SER A 233 28.95 -12.86 -2.07
N GLY A 234 29.61 -13.90 -1.55
CA GLY A 234 29.38 -15.27 -1.98
C GLY A 234 27.96 -15.76 -1.71
N GLU A 235 27.39 -15.47 -0.54
CA GLU A 235 26.00 -15.81 -0.22
C GLU A 235 25.00 -15.20 -1.21
N ALA A 236 25.20 -13.94 -1.61
CA ALA A 236 24.36 -13.30 -2.62
C ALA A 236 24.45 -14.02 -3.99
N TYR A 237 25.65 -14.39 -4.43
CA TYR A 237 25.83 -15.14 -5.69
C TYR A 237 25.29 -16.58 -5.60
N ALA A 238 25.46 -17.24 -4.45
CA ALA A 238 24.93 -18.57 -4.18
C ALA A 238 23.40 -18.59 -4.30
N ARG A 239 22.71 -17.56 -3.77
CA ARG A 239 21.25 -17.41 -3.93
C ARG A 239 20.82 -17.27 -5.40
N ILE A 240 21.60 -16.61 -6.25
CA ILE A 240 21.27 -16.55 -7.70
C ILE A 240 21.28 -17.96 -8.30
N VAL A 241 22.32 -18.74 -8.02
CA VAL A 241 22.46 -20.10 -8.57
C VAL A 241 21.37 -21.02 -8.05
N LYS A 242 21.05 -20.91 -6.76
CA LYS A 242 20.04 -21.75 -6.09
C LYS A 242 18.60 -21.36 -6.46
N ASP A 243 18.24 -20.10 -6.31
CA ASP A 243 16.85 -19.62 -6.35
C ASP A 243 16.46 -19.02 -7.71
N TYR A 244 17.44 -18.70 -8.57
CA TYR A 244 17.22 -18.10 -9.90
C TYR A 244 18.02 -18.79 -11.03
N PRO A 245 17.90 -20.12 -11.20
CA PRO A 245 18.76 -20.88 -12.12
C PRO A 245 18.57 -20.53 -13.61
N LEU A 246 17.44 -19.96 -14.01
CA LEU A 246 17.15 -19.53 -15.38
C LEU A 246 17.54 -18.05 -15.63
N SER A 247 18.15 -17.38 -14.65
CA SER A 247 18.59 -15.99 -14.81
C SER A 247 19.78 -15.87 -15.76
N ALA A 248 19.89 -14.75 -16.46
CA ALA A 248 21.08 -14.40 -17.24
C ALA A 248 22.36 -14.29 -16.37
N TYR A 249 22.21 -14.09 -15.07
CA TYR A 249 23.33 -13.97 -14.12
C TYR A 249 23.77 -15.32 -13.52
N ALA A 250 23.05 -16.42 -13.73
CA ALA A 250 23.32 -17.68 -13.06
C ALA A 250 24.73 -18.22 -13.35
N ASP A 251 25.17 -18.22 -14.62
CA ASP A 251 26.49 -18.73 -14.97
C ASP A 251 27.63 -17.79 -14.52
N GLN A 252 27.39 -16.48 -14.58
CA GLN A 252 28.35 -15.49 -14.05
C GLN A 252 28.47 -15.60 -12.53
N ALA A 253 27.38 -15.87 -11.82
CA ALA A 253 27.38 -16.10 -10.38
C ALA A 253 28.19 -17.34 -10.01
N LYS A 254 28.08 -18.44 -10.76
CA LYS A 254 28.93 -19.63 -10.57
C LYS A 254 30.42 -19.30 -10.73
N GLN A 255 30.78 -18.54 -11.76
CA GLN A 255 32.16 -18.10 -11.98
C GLN A 255 32.68 -17.24 -10.82
N LYS A 256 31.84 -16.35 -10.28
CA LYS A 256 32.18 -15.53 -9.10
C LYS A 256 32.38 -16.40 -7.86
N LEU A 257 31.53 -17.40 -7.62
CA LEU A 257 31.70 -18.33 -6.50
C LEU A 257 33.01 -19.11 -6.58
N VAL A 258 33.35 -19.62 -7.77
CA VAL A 258 34.63 -20.30 -8.00
C VAL A 258 35.81 -19.35 -7.76
N ALA A 259 35.74 -18.11 -8.25
CA ALA A 259 36.77 -17.10 -8.00
C ALA A 259 36.88 -16.69 -6.52
N LEU A 260 35.80 -16.84 -5.76
CA LEU A 260 35.75 -16.64 -4.32
C LEU A 260 36.12 -17.92 -3.54
N GLU A 261 36.51 -19.00 -4.21
CA GLU A 261 36.84 -20.31 -3.61
C GLU A 261 35.70 -20.84 -2.72
N MET A 262 34.46 -20.58 -3.12
CA MET A 262 33.25 -21.01 -2.41
C MET A 262 32.53 -22.12 -3.18
N GLU A 263 31.83 -22.97 -2.44
CA GLU A 263 31.04 -24.05 -3.04
C GLU A 263 29.91 -23.48 -3.90
N VAL A 264 29.73 -24.07 -5.09
CA VAL A 264 28.62 -23.73 -5.99
C VAL A 264 27.42 -24.58 -5.57
N PRO A 265 26.34 -23.99 -5.05
CA PRO A 265 25.17 -24.76 -4.66
C PRO A 265 24.46 -25.32 -5.90
N GLU A 266 23.77 -26.44 -5.73
CA GLU A 266 22.86 -26.95 -6.75
C GLU A 266 21.60 -26.07 -6.85
N ALA A 267 21.05 -25.99 -8.07
CA ALA A 267 19.82 -25.25 -8.33
C ALA A 267 18.62 -25.94 -7.64
N ASP A 268 17.76 -25.16 -7.00
CA ASP A 268 16.54 -25.68 -6.41
C ASP A 268 15.53 -26.06 -7.54
N PRO A 269 15.08 -27.32 -7.62
CA PRO A 269 14.10 -27.73 -8.63
C PRO A 269 12.77 -26.98 -8.52
N VAL A 270 12.36 -26.54 -7.32
CA VAL A 270 11.13 -25.74 -7.10
C VAL A 270 11.28 -24.36 -7.71
N ALA A 271 12.45 -23.73 -7.48
CA ALA A 271 12.77 -22.42 -8.04
C ALA A 271 12.83 -22.46 -9.58
N TYR A 272 13.42 -23.53 -10.15
CA TYR A 272 13.42 -23.76 -11.60
C TYR A 272 12.00 -23.86 -12.17
N ALA A 273 11.14 -24.69 -11.55
CA ALA A 273 9.75 -24.86 -12.00
C ALA A 273 8.96 -23.53 -11.93
N ARG A 274 9.13 -22.77 -10.85
CA ARG A 274 8.55 -21.43 -10.69
C ARG A 274 8.99 -20.49 -11.82
N MET A 275 10.30 -20.36 -12.05
CA MET A 275 10.80 -19.47 -13.10
C MET A 275 10.32 -19.87 -14.49
N LYS A 276 10.26 -21.17 -14.78
CA LYS A 276 9.71 -21.68 -16.04
C LYS A 276 8.24 -21.28 -16.21
N TYR A 277 7.42 -21.47 -15.18
CA TYR A 277 6.03 -21.04 -15.17
C TYR A 277 5.90 -19.52 -15.40
N GLU A 278 6.69 -18.70 -14.71
CA GLU A 278 6.67 -17.24 -14.90
C GLU A 278 7.05 -16.85 -16.33
N LEU A 279 8.08 -17.47 -16.90
CA LEU A 279 8.54 -17.17 -18.26
C LEU A 279 7.48 -17.50 -19.31
N GLU A 280 6.77 -18.62 -19.13
CA GLU A 280 5.66 -19.06 -19.99
C GLU A 280 4.42 -18.16 -19.86
N ASN A 281 4.16 -17.62 -18.67
CA ASN A 281 2.98 -16.77 -18.40
C ASN A 281 3.27 -15.26 -18.49
N ARG A 282 4.49 -14.87 -18.83
CA ARG A 282 4.88 -13.46 -18.93
C ARG A 282 4.25 -12.81 -20.14
N GLN A 283 3.38 -11.84 -19.89
CA GLN A 283 2.82 -11.01 -20.96
C GLN A 283 3.88 -10.02 -21.45
N LYS A 284 4.32 -10.16 -22.70
CA LYS A 284 5.25 -9.20 -23.30
C LYS A 284 4.50 -7.90 -23.57
N PRO A 285 4.92 -6.76 -22.98
CA PRO A 285 4.29 -5.49 -23.29
C PRO A 285 4.45 -5.20 -24.79
N GLY A 286 3.36 -4.80 -25.45
CA GLY A 286 3.40 -4.42 -26.86
C GLY A 286 4.31 -3.20 -27.10
N MET A 287 4.73 -2.97 -28.34
CA MET A 287 5.69 -1.89 -28.67
C MET A 287 5.23 -0.48 -28.21
N MET A 288 3.92 -0.24 -28.15
CA MET A 288 3.35 1.04 -27.71
C MET A 288 3.27 1.19 -26.18
N HIS A 289 3.53 0.14 -25.40
CA HIS A 289 3.39 0.16 -23.94
C HIS A 289 4.27 1.22 -23.28
N HIS A 290 5.52 1.34 -23.73
CA HIS A 290 6.48 2.30 -23.18
C HIS A 290 6.05 3.75 -23.42
N VAL A 291 5.53 4.05 -24.62
CA VAL A 291 5.07 5.40 -25.00
C VAL A 291 3.90 5.85 -24.11
N TRP A 292 2.91 4.98 -23.89
CA TRP A 292 1.77 5.29 -23.04
C TRP A 292 2.09 5.24 -21.54
N GLY A 293 3.14 4.51 -21.12
CA GLY A 293 3.57 4.42 -19.73
C GLY A 293 3.97 5.77 -19.10
N ILE A 294 4.45 6.71 -19.91
CA ILE A 294 4.80 8.07 -19.45
C ILE A 294 3.55 8.83 -18.99
N PHE A 295 2.43 8.68 -19.71
CA PHE A 295 1.18 9.37 -19.43
C PHE A 295 0.29 8.68 -18.38
N ARG A 296 0.54 7.40 -18.08
CA ARG A 296 -0.19 6.68 -17.04
C ARG A 296 0.23 7.16 -15.65
N LYS A 297 -0.75 7.38 -14.77
CA LYS A 297 -0.50 7.68 -13.35
C LYS A 297 -0.16 6.42 -12.54
N SER A 298 -0.78 5.30 -12.87
CA SER A 298 -0.59 4.03 -12.18
C SER A 298 0.79 3.42 -12.48
N PRO A 299 1.36 2.64 -11.55
CA PRO A 299 2.57 1.88 -11.78
C PRO A 299 2.35 0.77 -12.82
N ASP A 300 3.45 0.32 -13.42
CA ASP A 300 3.48 -0.84 -14.32
C ASP A 300 3.75 -2.10 -13.49
N THR A 301 2.82 -3.04 -13.52
CA THR A 301 2.87 -4.32 -12.80
C THR A 301 2.89 -5.53 -13.74
N THR A 302 3.13 -5.30 -15.04
CA THR A 302 3.12 -6.38 -16.07
C THR A 302 4.14 -7.48 -15.79
N MET A 303 5.20 -7.14 -15.07
CA MET A 303 6.33 -7.99 -14.73
C MET A 303 6.18 -8.72 -13.39
N ALA A 304 5.15 -8.39 -12.62
CA ALA A 304 4.90 -8.99 -11.33
C ALA A 304 4.63 -10.49 -11.46
N ALA A 305 5.14 -11.26 -10.49
CA ALA A 305 4.98 -12.71 -10.46
C ALA A 305 3.50 -13.13 -10.47
N LYS A 306 3.20 -14.20 -11.20
CA LYS A 306 1.87 -14.82 -11.30
C LYS A 306 1.70 -16.03 -10.39
N SER A 307 2.80 -16.58 -9.88
CA SER A 307 2.87 -17.69 -8.95
C SER A 307 3.73 -17.34 -7.72
N GLY A 308 3.68 -18.22 -6.72
CA GLY A 308 4.38 -18.05 -5.45
C GLY A 308 3.56 -17.31 -4.40
N SER A 309 3.87 -17.59 -3.15
CA SER A 309 3.26 -16.95 -1.99
C SER A 309 3.86 -15.55 -1.80
N PRO A 310 3.05 -14.48 -1.86
CA PRO A 310 3.54 -13.13 -1.59
C PRO A 310 4.07 -13.00 -0.16
N ALA A 311 4.90 -11.99 0.08
CA ALA A 311 5.43 -11.75 1.42
C ALA A 311 4.29 -11.33 2.36
N MET A 312 4.24 -11.95 3.54
CA MET A 312 3.21 -11.68 4.55
C MET A 312 3.75 -10.83 5.71
N THR A 313 4.83 -10.07 5.48
CA THR A 313 5.45 -9.15 6.45
C THR A 313 5.82 -7.86 5.75
N SER A 314 5.64 -6.72 6.41
CA SER A 314 5.98 -5.41 5.83
C SER A 314 7.49 -5.20 5.89
N MET A 315 8.03 -4.59 4.84
CA MET A 315 9.46 -4.30 4.76
C MET A 315 9.88 -3.32 5.85
N ARG A 316 10.83 -3.75 6.69
CA ARG A 316 11.43 -2.90 7.73
C ARG A 316 12.82 -2.43 7.28
N PRO A 317 13.24 -1.22 7.68
CA PRO A 317 14.61 -0.76 7.42
C PRO A 317 15.62 -1.74 8.02
N THR A 318 16.51 -2.28 7.20
CA THR A 318 17.56 -3.19 7.66
C THR A 318 18.73 -2.43 8.26
N LEU A 319 19.38 -3.05 9.25
CA LEU A 319 20.63 -2.57 9.81
C LEU A 319 21.74 -2.73 8.75
N PRO A 320 22.49 -1.66 8.43
CA PRO A 320 23.58 -1.76 7.46
C PRO A 320 24.62 -2.78 7.90
N ALA A 321 25.09 -3.61 6.96
CA ALA A 321 26.10 -4.64 7.21
C ALA A 321 27.43 -4.10 7.78
N THR A 322 27.68 -2.79 7.68
CA THR A 322 28.86 -2.11 8.23
C THR A 322 28.76 -1.83 9.72
N VAL A 323 27.54 -1.82 10.29
CA VAL A 323 27.34 -1.63 11.73
C VAL A 323 27.69 -2.94 12.43
N PRO A 324 28.61 -2.95 13.40
CA PRO A 324 28.86 -4.14 14.21
C PRO A 324 27.57 -4.52 14.92
N THR A 325 26.99 -5.66 14.55
CA THR A 325 25.98 -6.32 15.37
C THR A 325 26.73 -6.86 16.57
N GLY A 326 26.51 -6.26 17.74
CA GLY A 326 26.86 -6.94 18.99
C GLY A 326 26.26 -8.34 18.96
N GLU A 327 27.02 -9.33 19.42
CA GLU A 327 26.66 -10.74 19.42
C GLU A 327 25.20 -10.96 19.86
N GLU A 328 24.59 -11.97 19.24
CA GLU A 328 23.21 -12.42 19.36
C GLU A 328 22.64 -12.37 20.80
N GLY A 329 22.12 -11.20 21.18
CA GLY A 329 21.13 -11.06 22.25
C GLY A 329 19.77 -10.95 21.59
N GLY A 330 18.98 -12.02 21.64
CA GLY A 330 17.63 -12.10 21.08
C GLY A 330 16.73 -10.98 21.59
N ALA A 331 16.68 -9.88 20.85
CA ALA A 331 15.62 -8.90 20.89
C ALA A 331 15.67 -8.21 19.53
N GLY A 332 14.87 -8.71 18.59
CA GLY A 332 14.56 -7.94 17.39
C GLY A 332 14.10 -6.56 17.85
N VAL A 333 14.69 -5.51 17.28
CA VAL A 333 14.22 -4.15 17.49
C VAL A 333 12.88 -4.03 16.76
N SER A 334 11.84 -4.57 17.40
CA SER A 334 10.47 -4.17 17.15
C SER A 334 10.40 -2.71 17.59
N ALA A 335 10.13 -1.82 16.65
CA ALA A 335 9.73 -0.44 16.94
C ALA A 335 8.32 -0.43 17.54
N GLU A 336 8.11 -1.20 18.60
CA GLU A 336 6.93 -1.15 19.43
C GLU A 336 7.33 -0.31 20.63
N VAL A 337 6.75 0.89 20.73
CA VAL A 337 6.93 1.75 21.91
C VAL A 337 6.11 1.13 23.04
N THR A 338 6.63 0.08 23.65
CA THR A 338 6.14 -0.40 24.95
C THR A 338 6.64 0.56 26.02
N VAL A 339 5.76 1.41 26.53
CA VAL A 339 6.00 2.17 27.76
C VAL A 339 5.96 1.19 28.92
N ALA A 340 7.11 0.60 29.24
CA ALA A 340 7.28 -0.08 30.52
C ALA A 340 7.58 0.99 31.58
N PRO A 341 6.82 1.07 32.69
CA PRO A 341 7.19 1.94 33.80
C PRO A 341 8.51 1.44 34.39
N VAL A 342 9.56 2.24 34.24
CA VAL A 342 10.88 1.94 34.83
C VAL A 342 10.72 1.97 36.35
N SER A 343 10.67 0.78 36.95
CA SER A 343 10.55 0.59 38.39
C SER A 343 11.94 0.39 38.96
N GLY A 344 12.68 1.48 39.16
CA GLY A 344 14.00 1.47 39.80
C GLY A 344 14.81 2.72 39.45
N PRO A 345 15.72 3.18 40.33
CA PRO A 345 16.54 4.36 40.09
C PRO A 345 17.40 4.13 38.84
N SER A 346 17.20 4.97 37.82
CA SER A 346 17.93 4.90 36.57
C SER A 346 19.35 5.42 36.75
N ALA A 347 20.28 5.05 35.87
CA ALA A 347 21.59 5.67 35.79
C ALA A 347 21.50 7.21 35.59
N LEU A 348 20.36 7.70 35.10
CA LEU A 348 19.99 9.12 35.04
C LEU A 348 19.83 9.78 36.42
N ASP A 349 19.44 9.03 37.46
CA ASP A 349 19.21 9.55 38.81
C ASP A 349 20.49 9.55 39.67
N THR A 350 21.50 8.76 39.27
CA THR A 350 22.73 8.54 40.06
C THR A 350 23.98 9.16 39.45
N GLN A 351 23.94 9.58 38.18
CA GLN A 351 25.08 10.25 37.55
C GLN A 351 24.82 11.76 37.42
N PRO A 352 25.81 12.61 37.76
CA PRO A 352 25.68 14.05 37.57
C PRO A 352 25.57 14.40 36.08
N ASP A 353 24.65 15.30 35.73
CA ASP A 353 24.37 15.74 34.36
C ASP A 353 25.66 16.17 33.66
N ALA A 354 25.99 15.50 32.55
CA ALA A 354 27.22 15.74 31.78
C ALA A 354 27.34 17.19 31.26
N ARG A 355 26.23 17.95 31.25
CA ARG A 355 26.20 19.38 30.87
C ARG A 355 26.65 20.32 32.00
N GLN A 356 26.77 19.84 33.24
CA GLN A 356 27.22 20.63 34.37
C GLN A 356 28.74 20.60 34.56
N ARG A 357 29.49 19.80 33.78
CA ARG A 357 30.95 19.84 33.80
C ARG A 357 31.43 21.10 33.06
N PRO A 358 32.19 22.00 33.72
CA PRO A 358 32.89 23.07 33.01
C PRO A 358 33.84 22.44 31.97
N PRO A 359 34.07 23.09 30.81
CA PRO A 359 35.01 22.58 29.82
C PRO A 359 36.40 22.44 30.45
N GLU A 360 36.91 21.21 30.40
CA GLU A 360 38.26 20.87 30.81
C GLU A 360 39.25 21.71 29.99
N GLN A 361 40.06 22.51 30.67
CA GLN A 361 41.08 23.34 30.02
C GLN A 361 42.05 22.42 29.25
N PRO A 362 42.42 22.77 28.00
CA PRO A 362 43.35 21.97 27.24
C PRO A 362 44.70 21.89 27.97
N ALA A 363 45.15 20.65 28.19
CA ALA A 363 46.43 20.34 28.78
C ALA A 363 47.56 21.10 28.08
N THR A 364 48.36 21.80 28.89
CA THR A 364 49.55 22.54 28.47
C THR A 364 50.56 21.56 27.86
N PRO A 365 51.12 21.81 26.65
CA PRO A 365 52.17 20.96 26.11
C PRO A 365 53.46 21.13 26.94
N ALA A 366 54.03 20.00 27.37
CA ALA A 366 55.27 19.94 28.15
C ALA A 366 56.45 20.61 27.40
N PRO A 367 57.37 21.29 28.12
CA PRO A 367 58.49 21.98 27.49
C PRO A 367 59.53 21.00 26.93
N LYS A 368 59.95 21.26 25.68
CA LYS A 368 61.09 20.60 25.03
C LYS A 368 62.35 20.81 25.87
N GLN A 369 62.96 19.72 26.35
CA GLN A 369 64.31 19.76 26.90
C GLN A 369 65.32 20.01 25.78
N GLU A 370 65.93 21.18 25.85
CA GLU A 370 67.09 21.62 25.10
C GLU A 370 68.32 20.78 25.55
N LYS A 371 68.75 19.82 24.72
CA LYS A 371 70.06 19.17 24.90
C LYS A 371 71.15 20.14 24.43
N LYS A 372 71.72 20.89 25.38
CA LYS A 372 73.07 21.43 25.26
C LYS A 372 74.09 20.35 25.64
N ARG A 373 74.77 19.79 24.63
CA ARG A 373 76.22 19.54 24.62
C ARG A 373 76.65 19.13 23.23
#